data_AF-A0A355T180-F1
#
_entry.id   AF-A0A355T180-F1
#
_cell.length_a   1.000
_cell.length_b   1.000
_cell.length_c   1.000
_cell.angle_alpha   90.00
_cell.angle_beta   90.00
_cell.angle_gamma   90.00
#
_symmetry.space_group_name_H-M   'P 1'
#
loop_
_entity.id
_entity.type
_entity.pdbx_description
1 polymer ?
#
loop_
_entity_poly.entity_id
_entity_poly.type
_entity_poly.pdbx_seq_one_letter_code
_entity_poly.pdbx_strand_id
1 'polypeptide(L)' 'MGTRDFKTHLLGTATALALALSGQAAHAADTELLWGDTHLHTSYSFDAYLNRNMTADPDTAYRYAKGLPVVNP' A
#
# COMPACT_ATOMS: atom_id res chain seq x y z
N MET A 1 -2.64 50.80 -29.91
CA MET A 1 -2.48 49.49 -29.25
C MET A 1 -2.59 48.43 -30.32
N GLY A 2 -1.47 47.84 -30.75
CA GLY A 2 -1.41 47.04 -31.97
C GLY A 2 -1.83 45.59 -31.72
N THR A 3 -2.51 44.97 -32.68
CA THR A 3 -2.87 43.54 -32.67
C THR A 3 -1.67 42.59 -32.51
N ARG A 4 -0.45 43.10 -32.69
CA ARG A 4 0.82 42.39 -32.45
C ARG A 4 1.08 42.18 -30.96
N ASP A 5 0.85 43.19 -30.12
CA ASP A 5 1.10 43.13 -28.67
C ASP A 5 0.19 42.09 -27.99
N PHE A 6 -1.07 42.02 -28.41
CA PHE A 6 -2.04 41.04 -27.92
C PHE A 6 -1.64 39.60 -28.22
N LYS A 7 -1.11 39.33 -29.43
CA LYS A 7 -0.64 37.98 -29.82
C LYS A 7 0.60 37.56 -29.04
N THR A 8 1.53 38.47 -28.76
CA THR A 8 2.75 38.16 -27.98
C THR A 8 2.41 37.83 -26.53
N HIS A 9 1.48 38.57 -25.91
CA HIS A 9 1.01 38.25 -24.56
C HIS A 9 0.24 36.92 -24.51
N LEU A 10 -0.62 36.65 -25.50
CA LEU A 10 -1.36 35.39 -25.59
C LEU A 10 -0.44 34.18 -25.77
N LEU A 11 0.63 34.35 -26.55
CA LEU A 11 1.63 33.29 -26.75
C LEU A 11 2.46 33.08 -25.48
N GLY A 12 2.88 34.16 -24.82
CA GLY A 12 3.65 34.09 -23.56
C GLY A 12 2.88 33.45 -22.40
N THR A 13 1.59 33.75 -22.25
CA THR A 13 0.75 33.13 -21.21
C THR A 13 0.45 31.67 -21.50
N ALA A 14 0.23 31.31 -22.77
CA ALA A 14 0.05 29.91 -23.17
C ALA A 14 1.31 29.06 -22.88
N THR A 15 2.50 29.61 -23.15
CA THR A 15 3.77 28.92 -22.83
C THR A 15 3.96 28.77 -21.31
N ALA A 16 3.71 29.82 -20.52
CA ALA A 16 3.82 29.75 -19.07
C ALA A 16 2.86 28.71 -18.44
N LEU A 17 1.62 28.63 -18.94
CA LEU A 17 0.66 27.64 -18.49
C LEU A 17 1.10 26.21 -18.89
N ALA A 18 1.62 26.03 -20.10
CA ALA A 18 2.14 24.72 -20.54
C ALA A 18 3.32 24.22 -19.68
N LEU A 19 4.21 25.12 -19.25
CA LEU A 19 5.30 24.76 -18.32
C LEU A 19 4.81 24.46 -16.90
N ALA A 20 3.74 25.12 -16.45
CA ALA A 20 3.17 24.86 -15.12
C ALA A 20 2.46 23.50 -15.03
N LEU A 21 1.96 22.96 -16.16
CA LEU A 21 1.30 21.66 -16.22
C LEU A 21 2.25 20.48 -16.49
N SER A 22 3.47 20.73 -16.97
CA SER A 22 4.42 19.66 -17.31
C SER A 22 5.19 19.10 -16.09
N GLY A 23 5.07 19.71 -14.91
CA GLY A 23 5.84 19.38 -13.72
C GLY A 23 5.20 18.41 -12.72
N GLN A 24 3.91 18.07 -12.86
CA GLN A 24 3.21 17.19 -11.91
C GLN A 24 3.44 15.71 -12.29
N ALA A 25 4.62 15.20 -12.00
CA ALA A 25 4.81 13.75 -11.92
C ALA A 25 4.07 13.24 -10.67
N ALA A 26 3.08 12.36 -10.86
CA ALA A 26 2.49 11.64 -9.74
C ALA A 26 3.58 10.72 -9.15
N HIS A 27 4.01 10.98 -7.92
CA HIS A 27 4.83 10.05 -7.16
C HIS A 27 3.96 8.82 -6.86
N ALA A 28 4.06 7.79 -7.71
CA ALA A 28 3.60 6.47 -7.33
C ALA A 28 4.46 6.00 -6.16
N ALA A 29 3.83 5.49 -5.10
CA ALA A 29 4.55 4.84 -4.02
C ALA A 29 5.35 3.67 -4.62
N ASP A 30 6.57 3.47 -4.12
CA ASP A 30 7.37 2.32 -4.52
C ASP A 30 6.61 1.03 -4.20
N THR A 31 6.67 0.05 -5.11
CA THR A 31 6.05 -1.25 -4.88
C THR A 31 6.87 -2.02 -3.87
N GLU A 32 6.26 -2.36 -2.73
CA GLU A 32 6.89 -3.20 -1.71
C GLU A 32 6.45 -4.66 -1.88
N LEU A 33 7.43 -5.57 -1.95
CA LEU A 33 7.17 -7.00 -1.92
C LEU A 33 6.98 -7.45 -0.46
N LEU A 34 5.77 -7.89 -0.13
CA LEU A 34 5.43 -8.46 1.17
C LEU A 34 5.21 -9.97 1.03
N TRP A 35 5.53 -10.71 2.09
CA TRP A 35 5.29 -12.15 2.17
C TRP A 35 4.80 -12.53 3.56
N GLY A 36 4.05 -13.63 3.62
CA GLY A 36 3.46 -14.15 4.85
C GLY A 36 2.16 -14.90 4.56
N ASP A 37 1.70 -15.68 5.54
CA ASP A 37 0.37 -16.27 5.48
C ASP A 37 -0.67 -15.23 5.89
N THR A 38 -1.69 -15.05 5.06
CA THR A 38 -2.79 -14.10 5.30
C THR A 38 -4.07 -14.79 5.79
N HIS A 39 -4.11 -16.12 5.78
CA HIS A 39 -5.28 -16.89 6.17
C HIS A 39 -4.87 -18.01 7.13
N LEU A 40 -5.03 -17.75 8.43
CA LEU A 40 -4.69 -18.69 9.47
C LEU A 40 -5.90 -19.00 10.36
N HIS A 41 -5.98 -20.24 10.84
CA HIS A 41 -6.91 -20.67 11.88
C HIS A 41 -6.20 -20.67 13.23
N THR A 42 -6.93 -20.28 14.27
CA THR A 42 -6.42 -20.26 15.65
C THR A 42 -7.42 -20.97 16.56
N SER A 43 -7.13 -21.03 17.86
CA SER A 43 -8.05 -21.55 18.88
C SER A 43 -9.43 -20.86 18.89
N TYR A 44 -9.60 -19.72 18.22
CA TYR A 44 -10.88 -19.03 18.07
C TYR A 44 -11.73 -19.55 16.90
N SER A 45 -11.20 -20.46 16.08
CA SER A 45 -11.92 -21.04 14.95
C SER A 45 -12.79 -22.22 15.40
N PHE A 46 -13.87 -22.48 14.66
CA PHE A 46 -14.78 -23.59 14.93
C PHE A 46 -14.12 -24.96 14.75
N ASP A 47 -13.28 -25.11 13.75
CA ASP A 47 -12.55 -26.35 13.46
C ASP A 47 -11.52 -26.68 14.55
N ALA A 48 -10.93 -25.68 15.19
CA ALA A 48 -10.06 -25.86 16.36
C ALA A 48 -10.82 -26.55 17.51
N TYR A 49 -12.09 -26.20 17.72
CA TYR A 49 -12.94 -26.85 18.71
C TYR A 49 -13.24 -28.31 18.35
N LEU A 50 -13.65 -28.58 17.10
CA LEU A 50 -13.96 -29.95 16.65
C LEU A 50 -12.73 -30.87 16.73
N ASN A 51 -11.55 -30.34 16.40
CA ASN A 51 -10.31 -31.10 16.36
C ASN A 51 -9.58 -31.16 17.71
N ARG A 52 -10.16 -30.58 18.79
CA ARG A 52 -9.55 -30.49 20.13
C ARG A 52 -8.14 -29.85 20.12
N ASN A 53 -7.88 -28.96 19.17
CA ASN A 53 -6.63 -28.24 19.04
C ASN A 53 -6.85 -26.78 19.48
N MET A 54 -6.84 -26.55 20.80
CA MET A 54 -7.19 -25.25 21.40
C MET A 54 -5.97 -24.50 21.96
N THR A 55 -4.76 -24.98 21.70
CA THR A 55 -3.51 -24.45 22.25
C THR A 55 -2.82 -23.44 21.32
N ALA A 56 -3.17 -23.42 20.02
CA ALA A 56 -2.63 -22.48 19.05
C ALA A 56 -3.50 -21.19 18.95
N ASP A 57 -3.33 -20.28 19.91
CA ASP A 57 -4.00 -18.97 19.91
C ASP A 57 -3.36 -17.95 18.94
N PRO A 58 -3.98 -16.77 18.71
CA PRO A 58 -3.42 -15.75 17.83
C PRO A 58 -2.01 -15.28 18.23
N ASP A 59 -1.70 -15.23 19.53
CA ASP A 59 -0.38 -14.84 20.03
C ASP A 59 0.68 -15.91 19.68
N THR A 60 0.33 -17.19 19.80
CA THR A 60 1.15 -18.34 19.41
C THR A 60 1.40 -18.33 17.90
N ALA A 61 0.36 -18.11 17.09
CA ALA A 61 0.48 -17.95 15.65
C ALA A 61 1.44 -16.81 15.26
N TYR A 62 1.29 -15.64 15.88
CA TYR A 62 2.15 -14.48 15.61
C TYR A 62 3.60 -14.71 16.06
N ARG A 63 3.81 -15.41 17.18
CA ARG A 63 5.15 -15.83 17.62
C ARG A 63 5.80 -16.78 16.63
N TYR A 64 5.06 -17.78 16.14
CA TYR A 64 5.55 -18.72 15.13
C TYR A 64 5.93 -17.99 13.83
N ALA A 65 5.10 -17.05 13.35
CA ALA A 65 5.39 -16.24 12.18
C ALA A 65 6.66 -15.38 12.34
N LYS A 66 6.98 -14.95 13.57
CA LYS A 66 8.25 -14.25 13.91
C LYS A 66 9.46 -15.19 14.09
N GLY A 67 9.28 -16.50 13.90
CA GLY A 67 10.34 -17.49 14.12
C GLY A 67 10.67 -17.74 15.59
N LEU A 68 9.78 -17.37 16.51
CA LEU A 68 9.96 -17.62 17.94
C LEU A 68 9.52 -19.06 18.29
N PRO A 69 10.11 -19.68 19.32
CA PRO A 69 9.68 -20.99 19.77
C PRO A 69 8.24 -20.95 20.29
N VAL A 70 7.48 -21.97 19.90
CA VAL A 70 6.10 -22.24 20.33
C VAL A 70 5.97 -23.72 20.68
N VAL A 71 5.03 -24.05 21.55
CA VAL A 71 4.68 -25.44 21.84
C VAL A 71 3.87 -25.97 20.66
N ASN A 72 4.24 -27.16 20.16
CA ASN A 72 3.45 -27.80 19.13
C ASN A 72 2.08 -28.21 19.70
N PRO A 73 0.97 -27.81 19.06
CA PRO A 73 -0.38 -28.17 19.50
C PRO A 73 -0.66 -29.68 19.52
#